data_AF-A0A9P9P1V9-F1
#
_entry.id   AF-A0A9P9P1V9-F1
#
_cell.length_a   1.000
_cell.length_b   1.000
_cell.length_c   1.000
_cell.angle_alpha   90.00
_cell.angle_beta   90.00
_cell.angle_gamma   90.00
#
_symmetry.space_group_name_H-M   'P 1'
#
loop_
_entity.id
_entity.type
_entity.pdbx_description
1 polymer ?
#
loop_
_entity_poly.entity_id
_entity_poly.type
_entity_poly.pdbx_seq_one_letter_code
_entity_poly.pdbx_strand_id
1 'polypeptide(L)'
;MPTSNINVNKRATTWVYLCNDRNFTGYCAHIPSAPSECVPLAGDLNNLVSSAGPDQGSFCYFFVNPNCDTNADFFHVGYPGVADLSVTPVNGPPGSTRNFEDKLSSYFCVNE
;
A
#
# COMPACT_ATOMS: atom_id res chain seq x y z
N MET A 1 -3.31 16.05 -44.13
CA MET A 1 -3.73 15.87 -42.72
C MET A 1 -2.75 14.93 -42.04
N PRO A 2 -2.18 15.29 -40.89
CA PRO A 2 -1.71 14.29 -39.95
C PRO A 2 -2.51 14.37 -38.64
N THR A 3 -3.13 13.24 -38.31
CA THR A 3 -3.82 12.91 -37.07
C THR A 3 -2.85 12.26 -36.09
N SER A 4 -2.75 12.81 -34.88
CA SER A 4 -2.73 12.07 -33.60
C SER A 4 -2.27 13.03 -32.50
N ASN A 5 -3.23 13.65 -31.82
CA ASN A 5 -3.00 14.16 -30.47
C ASN A 5 -2.85 12.93 -29.57
N ILE A 6 -1.61 12.49 -29.35
CA ILE A 6 -1.29 11.60 -28.24
C ILE A 6 -1.54 12.44 -26.98
N ASN A 7 -2.77 12.43 -26.48
CA ASN A 7 -3.00 12.74 -25.07
C ASN A 7 -2.34 11.61 -24.30
N VAL A 8 -1.05 11.79 -23.98
CA VAL A 8 -0.38 10.98 -22.97
C VAL A 8 -1.21 11.18 -21.70
N ASN A 9 -2.10 10.23 -21.41
CA ASN A 9 -2.84 10.19 -20.17
C ASN A 9 -1.83 10.33 -19.04
N LYS A 10 -1.74 11.50 -18.42
CA LYS A 10 -1.05 11.67 -17.15
C LYS A 10 -1.80 10.77 -16.18
N ARG A 11 -1.32 9.53 -15.99
CA ARG A 11 -1.85 8.64 -14.98
C ARG A 11 -1.70 9.41 -13.66
N ALA A 12 -2.82 9.64 -12.97
CA ALA A 12 -2.79 10.31 -11.67
C ALA A 12 -1.87 9.51 -10.74
N THR A 13 -0.90 10.17 -10.11
CA THR A 13 0.05 9.52 -9.20
C THR A 13 -0.66 9.15 -7.90
N THR A 14 -0.49 7.92 -7.44
CA THR A 14 -0.90 7.48 -6.11
C THR A 14 0.28 7.59 -5.16
N TRP A 15 0.00 7.74 -3.87
CA TRP A 15 1.01 7.84 -2.84
C TRP A 15 0.66 6.96 -1.66
N VAL A 16 1.69 6.39 -1.04
CA VAL A 16 1.56 5.63 0.20
C VAL A 16 2.52 6.18 1.24
N TYR A 17 2.07 6.20 2.49
CA TYR A 17 2.88 6.51 3.65
C TYR A 17 3.09 5.23 4.47
N LEU A 18 4.35 4.80 4.57
CA LEU A 18 4.76 3.59 5.27
C LEU A 18 5.75 3.96 6.36
N CYS A 19 5.57 3.40 7.55
CA CYS A 19 6.51 3.56 8.64
C CYS A 19 6.90 2.23 9.28
N ASN A 20 8.13 2.16 9.77
CA ASN A 20 8.65 0.96 10.43
C ASN A 20 8.20 0.80 11.88
N ASP A 21 7.73 1.87 12.52
CA ASP A 21 7.06 1.81 13.82
C ASP A 21 5.56 2.03 13.68
N ARG A 22 4.82 1.61 14.71
CA ARG A 22 3.37 1.79 14.80
C ARG A 22 3.02 3.27 14.94
N ASN A 23 1.76 3.58 14.72
CA ASN A 23 1.15 4.90 14.84
C ASN A 23 1.78 5.95 13.93
N PHE A 24 2.29 5.53 12.77
CA PHE A 24 2.92 6.41 11.77
C PHE A 24 4.12 7.18 12.34
N THR A 25 4.99 6.47 13.08
CA THR A 25 6.19 7.02 13.72
C THR A 25 7.45 6.26 13.30
N GLY A 26 8.62 6.67 13.80
CA GLY A 26 9.89 6.04 13.45
C GLY A 26 10.45 6.52 12.11
N TYR A 27 11.04 5.60 11.34
CA TYR A 27 11.41 5.84 9.95
C TYR A 27 10.18 5.68 9.06
N CYS A 28 9.89 6.72 8.28
CA CYS A 28 8.76 6.73 7.36
C CYS A 28 9.19 7.13 5.95
N ALA A 29 8.55 6.54 4.95
CA ALA A 29 8.67 6.92 3.55
C ALA A 29 7.31 7.26 2.96
N HIS A 30 7.28 8.32 2.15
CA HIS A 30 6.14 8.70 1.31
C HIS A 30 6.49 8.37 -0.14
N ILE A 31 5.90 7.30 -0.66
CA ILE A 31 6.36 6.65 -1.90
C ILE A 31 5.32 6.88 -3.01
N PRO A 32 5.68 7.55 -4.12
CA PRO A 32 4.82 7.67 -5.28
C PRO A 32 4.83 6.39 -6.12
N SER A 33 3.69 6.09 -6.74
CA SER A 33 3.58 5.02 -7.74
C SER A 33 2.57 5.38 -8.82
N ALA A 34 2.66 4.73 -9.99
CA ALA A 34 1.55 4.74 -10.91
C ALA A 34 0.38 3.89 -10.35
N PRO A 35 -0.88 4.22 -10.65
CA PRO A 35 -2.02 3.39 -10.24
C PRO A 35 -1.88 1.97 -10.80
N SER A 36 -2.16 0.99 -9.94
CA SER A 36 -2.06 -0.45 -10.22
C SER A 36 -0.65 -0.96 -10.55
N GLU A 37 0.39 -0.14 -10.35
CA GLU A 37 1.77 -0.60 -10.41
C GLU A 37 2.11 -1.38 -9.14
N CYS A 38 2.59 -2.61 -9.29
CA CYS A 38 3.13 -3.37 -8.16
C CYS A 38 4.52 -2.86 -7.81
N VAL A 39 4.68 -2.39 -6.58
CA VAL A 39 5.93 -1.83 -6.06
C VAL A 39 6.48 -2.74 -4.97
N PRO A 40 7.59 -3.46 -5.21
CA PRO A 40 8.33 -4.16 -4.17
C PRO A 40 8.94 -3.16 -3.18
N LEU A 41 8.91 -3.49 -1.89
CA LEU A 41 9.53 -2.65 -0.86
C LEU A 41 11.05 -2.79 -0.89
N ALA A 42 11.75 -1.67 -0.69
CA ALA A 42 13.19 -1.65 -0.52
C ALA A 42 13.59 -2.12 0.89
N GLY A 43 14.87 -2.40 1.10
CA GLY A 43 15.38 -3.04 2.34
C GLY A 43 15.19 -2.23 3.63
N ASP A 44 14.88 -0.95 3.53
CA ASP A 44 14.52 -0.06 4.63
C ASP A 44 13.09 -0.29 5.16
N LEU A 45 12.22 -0.93 4.37
CA LEU A 45 10.82 -1.18 4.72
C LEU A 45 10.38 -2.64 4.53
N ASN A 46 11.04 -3.40 3.66
CA ASN A 46 10.69 -4.79 3.37
C ASN A 46 10.80 -5.66 4.63
N ASN A 47 9.67 -6.23 5.06
CA ASN A 47 9.51 -6.97 6.31
C ASN A 47 9.83 -6.14 7.56
N LEU A 48 9.59 -4.83 7.51
CA LEU A 48 9.85 -3.90 8.62
C LEU A 48 8.69 -2.92 8.85
N VAL A 49 7.66 -2.92 8.00
CA VAL A 49 6.53 -1.98 8.13
C VAL A 49 5.63 -2.36 9.30
N SER A 50 5.29 -1.36 10.11
CA SER A 50 4.39 -1.49 11.26
C SER A 50 3.18 -0.54 11.22
N SER A 51 3.18 0.43 10.29
CA SER A 51 1.99 1.22 9.94
C SER A 51 2.00 1.63 8.47
N ALA A 52 0.83 1.63 7.84
CA ALA A 52 0.69 1.81 6.39
C ALA A 52 -0.63 2.47 6.03
N GLY A 53 -0.59 3.46 5.13
CA GLY A 53 -1.81 4.09 4.62
C GLY A 53 -1.62 4.80 3.28
N PRO A 54 -2.64 4.78 2.39
CA PRO A 54 -2.67 5.65 1.22
C PRO A 54 -2.86 7.12 1.59
N ASP A 55 -2.49 8.01 0.67
CA ASP A 55 -3.01 9.38 0.67
C ASP A 55 -4.52 9.41 0.39
N GLN A 56 -5.17 10.52 0.74
CA GLN A 56 -6.60 10.71 0.53
C GLN A 56 -6.99 10.60 -0.96
N GLY A 57 -8.07 9.88 -1.26
CA GLY A 57 -8.52 9.61 -2.64
C GLY A 57 -7.80 8.42 -3.30
N SER A 58 -7.12 7.59 -2.51
CA SER A 58 -6.50 6.35 -2.95
C SER A 58 -6.86 5.18 -2.04
N PHE A 59 -6.83 4.00 -2.64
CA PHE A 59 -7.03 2.72 -1.98
C PHE A 59 -5.85 1.80 -2.30
N CYS A 60 -5.17 1.28 -1.29
CA CYS A 60 -3.97 0.45 -1.48
C CYS A 60 -4.18 -0.99 -1.04
N TYR A 61 -3.49 -1.90 -1.72
CA TYR A 61 -3.33 -3.30 -1.38
C TYR A 61 -1.89 -3.52 -0.92
N PHE A 62 -1.73 -4.27 0.18
CA PHE A 62 -0.44 -4.55 0.83
C PHE A 62 -0.23 -6.04 0.96
N PHE A 63 0.91 -6.55 0.49
CA PHE A 63 1.18 -7.97 0.31
C PHE A 63 2.38 -8.42 1.13
N VAL A 64 2.34 -9.68 1.59
CA VAL A 64 3.48 -10.31 2.29
C VAL A 64 4.55 -10.89 1.37
N ASN A 65 4.33 -10.80 0.05
CA ASN A 65 5.27 -11.24 -0.98
C ASN A 65 5.68 -10.03 -1.83
N PRO A 66 6.80 -10.09 -2.58
CA PRO A 66 7.31 -8.94 -3.32
C PRO A 66 6.59 -8.69 -4.67
N ASN A 67 5.68 -9.56 -5.09
CA ASN A 67 5.14 -9.58 -6.47
C ASN A 67 3.65 -9.22 -6.55
N CYS A 68 3.07 -8.69 -5.47
CA CYS A 68 1.64 -8.41 -5.37
C CYS A 68 0.76 -9.63 -5.72
N ASP A 69 1.21 -10.84 -5.36
CA ASP A 69 0.47 -12.07 -5.63
C ASP A 69 -0.70 -12.22 -4.64
N THR A 70 -1.92 -12.20 -5.18
CA THR A 70 -3.18 -12.31 -4.42
C THR A 70 -3.46 -13.72 -3.90
N ASN A 71 -2.65 -14.72 -4.25
CA ASN A 71 -2.73 -16.05 -3.65
C ASN A 71 -2.02 -16.14 -2.29
N ALA A 72 -1.17 -15.17 -1.97
CA ALA A 72 -0.59 -15.04 -0.63
C ALA A 72 -1.43 -14.13 0.26
N ASP A 73 -0.96 -13.91 1.49
CA ASP A 73 -1.64 -13.00 2.40
C ASP A 73 -1.48 -11.54 1.97
N PHE A 74 -2.59 -10.82 2.00
CA PHE A 74 -2.64 -9.40 1.75
C PHE A 74 -3.81 -8.78 2.52
N PHE A 75 -3.80 -7.46 2.62
CA PHE A 75 -4.97 -6.68 3.03
C PHE A 75 -5.08 -5.45 2.13
N HIS A 76 -6.21 -4.76 2.23
CA HIS A 76 -6.44 -3.51 1.50
C HIS A 76 -7.08 -2.47 2.41
N VAL A 77 -6.77 -1.21 2.19
CA VAL A 77 -7.27 -0.11 3.04
C VAL A 77 -7.27 1.20 2.25
N GLY A 78 -8.28 2.04 2.51
CA GLY A 78 -8.32 3.44 2.09
C GLY A 78 -7.72 4.36 3.15
N TYR A 79 -7.73 5.67 2.91
CA TYR A 79 -7.26 6.64 3.90
C TYR A 79 -8.10 6.55 5.20
N PRO A 80 -7.51 6.60 6.42
CA PRO A 80 -6.12 6.94 6.74
C PRO A 80 -5.15 5.74 6.81
N GLY A 81 -5.58 4.53 6.44
CA GLY A 81 -4.78 3.32 6.58
C GLY A 81 -4.87 2.66 7.95
N VAL A 82 -3.81 1.91 8.30
CA VAL A 82 -3.71 1.08 9.51
C VAL A 82 -2.50 1.53 10.33
N ALA A 83 -2.77 2.04 11.52
CA ALA A 83 -1.76 2.54 12.45
C ALA A 83 -1.00 1.42 13.19
N ASP A 84 -1.56 0.22 13.29
CA ASP A 84 -0.94 -0.93 13.97
C ASP A 84 -1.18 -2.19 13.15
N LEU A 85 -0.16 -2.64 12.41
CA LEU A 85 -0.28 -3.81 11.54
C LEU A 85 -0.38 -5.13 12.31
N SER A 86 -0.05 -5.16 13.60
CA SER A 86 -0.23 -6.35 14.44
C SER A 86 -1.70 -6.74 14.61
N VAL A 87 -2.62 -5.79 14.41
CA VAL A 87 -4.08 -5.95 14.55
C VAL A 87 -4.84 -5.42 13.33
N THR A 88 -4.32 -5.69 12.14
CA THR A 88 -4.92 -5.23 10.86
C THR A 88 -6.35 -5.76 10.71
N PRO A 89 -7.36 -4.90 10.53
CA PRO A 89 -8.75 -5.33 10.30
C PRO A 89 -8.87 -6.15 9.01
N VAL A 90 -9.59 -7.27 9.07
CA VAL A 90 -9.84 -8.14 7.92
C VAL A 90 -11.31 -8.53 7.83
N ASN A 91 -11.73 -8.96 6.64
CA ASN A 91 -13.07 -9.49 6.43
C ASN A 91 -13.29 -10.75 7.31
N GLY A 92 -14.39 -10.79 8.05
CA GLY A 92 -14.71 -11.86 8.99
C GLY A 92 -15.78 -11.42 9.99
N PRO A 93 -16.01 -12.19 11.07
CA PRO A 93 -16.81 -11.74 12.21
C PRO A 93 -16.36 -10.36 12.72
N PRO A 94 -17.27 -9.53 13.27
CA PRO A 94 -16.92 -8.24 13.84
C PRO A 94 -15.73 -8.34 14.81
N GLY A 95 -14.71 -7.50 14.60
CA GLY A 95 -13.46 -7.51 15.39
C GLY A 95 -12.37 -8.47 14.89
N SER A 96 -12.57 -9.13 13.74
CA SER A 96 -11.53 -9.98 13.14
C SER A 96 -10.32 -9.15 12.72
N THR A 97 -9.15 -9.59 13.17
CA THR A 97 -7.86 -8.97 12.85
C THR A 97 -6.85 -10.02 12.42
N ARG A 98 -5.81 -9.56 11.73
CA ARG A 98 -4.66 -10.38 11.36
C ARG A 98 -3.37 -9.60 11.56
N ASN A 99 -2.30 -10.31 11.95
CA ASN A 99 -1.00 -9.72 12.15
C ASN A 99 -0.20 -9.66 10.82
N PHE A 100 0.03 -8.44 10.34
CA PHE A 100 0.89 -8.07 9.21
C PHE A 100 2.16 -7.29 9.62
N GLU A 101 2.42 -7.15 10.91
CA GLU A 101 3.63 -6.52 11.45
C GLU A 101 4.89 -7.16 10.84
N ASP A 102 5.81 -6.35 10.33
CA ASP A 102 7.10 -6.78 9.80
C ASP A 102 7.00 -7.84 8.69
N LYS A 103 5.89 -7.83 7.93
CA LYS A 103 5.64 -8.83 6.88
C LYS A 103 5.44 -8.26 5.49
N LEU A 104 5.20 -6.95 5.37
CA LEU A 104 4.91 -6.35 4.06
C LEU A 104 6.15 -6.38 3.17
N SER A 105 5.95 -6.77 1.93
CA SER A 105 7.01 -6.89 0.92
C SER A 105 6.67 -6.20 -0.40
N SER A 106 5.39 -5.91 -0.68
CA SER A 106 5.00 -5.05 -1.80
C SER A 106 3.65 -4.38 -1.57
N TYR A 107 3.35 -3.40 -2.41
CA TYR A 107 2.04 -2.76 -2.47
C TYR A 107 1.66 -2.37 -3.91
N PHE A 108 0.38 -2.10 -4.12
CA PHE A 108 -0.06 -1.24 -5.21
C PHE A 108 -1.27 -0.42 -4.76
N CYS A 109 -1.51 0.71 -5.40
CA CYS A 109 -2.64 1.59 -5.08
C CYS A 109 -3.46 1.92 -6.33
N VAL A 110 -4.75 2.18 -6.12
CA VAL A 110 -5.67 2.70 -7.13
C VAL A 110 -6.25 4.02 -6.66
N ASN A 111 -6.68 4.87 -7.60
CA ASN A 111 -7.44 6.06 -7.26
C ASN A 111 -8.89 5.66 -6.94
N GLU A 112 -9.50 6.33 -5.96
CA GLU A 112 -10.94 6.21 -5.65
C GLU A 112 -11.79 7.23 -6.40
#